data_AF-A0AAN9BBD5-F1
#
_entry.id   AF-A0AAN9BBD5-F1
#
_cell.length_a   1.000
_cell.length_b   1.000
_cell.length_c   1.000
_cell.angle_alpha   90.00
_cell.angle_beta   90.00
_cell.angle_gamma   90.00
#
_symmetry.space_group_name_H-M   'P 1'
#
loop_
_entity.id
_entity.type
_entity.pdbx_description
1 polymer ?
#
loop_
_entity_poly.entity_id
_entity_poly.type
_entity_poly.pdbx_seq_one_letter_code
_entity_poly.pdbx_strand_id
1 'polypeptide(L)'
;MTRKGCPNRILWGPAQEKAYQTRDPVLRLPDTAKEFILRTDALDEGISAMLMQERGGKPFPVSYASKKLSGAENYSTMEKECLAIVWGIKKFELYLQGMKFVLQTDHKPLTYLNSAKFVNNRIMRWVMYLQNFDVRVESIKGSDNVGADFLSRVCE
;
A
#
# COMPACT_ATOMS: atom_id res chain seq x y z
N MET A 1 10.17 4.04 -27.86
CA MET A 1 10.85 3.23 -28.89
C MET A 1 10.37 1.79 -28.79
N THR A 2 9.43 1.36 -29.63
CA THR A 2 9.14 -0.06 -29.87
C THR A 2 9.20 -0.26 -31.38
N ARG A 3 10.21 -1.00 -31.84
CA ARG A 3 10.46 -1.23 -33.27
C ARG A 3 9.43 -2.23 -33.80
N LYS A 4 8.77 -1.87 -34.91
CA LYS A 4 7.84 -2.72 -35.65
C LYS A 4 8.61 -3.97 -36.14
N GLY A 5 8.26 -5.17 -35.67
CA GLY A 5 8.83 -6.44 -36.15
C GLY A 5 9.41 -7.40 -35.10
N CYS A 6 9.43 -7.07 -33.81
CA CYS A 6 9.75 -8.05 -32.77
C CYS A 6 8.51 -8.91 -32.45
N PRO A 7 8.64 -10.23 -32.22
CA PRO A 7 7.50 -11.06 -31.86
C PRO A 7 6.90 -10.55 -30.53
N ASN A 8 5.56 -10.45 -30.45
CA ASN A 8 4.81 -10.11 -29.23
C ASN A 8 5.03 -11.10 -28.06
N ARG A 9 5.85 -12.14 -28.25
CA ARG A 9 6.13 -13.18 -27.27
C ARG A 9 7.50 -12.96 -26.67
N ILE A 10 7.53 -12.45 -25.45
CA ILE A 10 8.73 -12.35 -24.64
C ILE A 10 9.18 -13.79 -24.32
N LEU A 11 10.36 -14.18 -24.81
CA LEU A 11 10.95 -15.48 -24.50
C LEU A 11 11.66 -15.37 -23.15
N TRP A 12 11.09 -15.99 -22.11
CA TRP A 12 11.72 -16.11 -20.80
C TRP A 12 12.78 -17.21 -20.86
N GLY A 13 14.05 -16.81 -20.83
CA GLY A 13 15.19 -17.73 -20.90
C GLY A 13 15.99 -17.79 -19.60
N PRO A 14 17.07 -18.59 -19.58
CA PRO A 14 17.89 -18.79 -18.39
C PRO A 14 18.54 -17.49 -17.88
N ALA A 15 18.83 -16.54 -18.78
CA ALA A 15 19.40 -15.24 -18.41
C ALA A 15 18.39 -14.37 -17.63
N GLN A 16 17.12 -14.37 -18.05
CA GLN A 16 16.03 -13.66 -17.38
C GLN A 16 15.72 -14.30 -16.02
N GLU A 17 15.66 -15.64 -15.97
CA GLU A 17 15.46 -16.38 -14.73
C GLU A 17 16.57 -16.11 -13.71
N LYS A 18 17.84 -16.16 -14.16
CA LYS A 18 18.98 -15.84 -13.30
C LYS A 18 18.91 -14.41 -12.78
N ALA A 19 18.59 -13.44 -13.63
CA ALA A 19 18.43 -12.04 -13.24
C ALA A 19 17.27 -11.81 -12.27
N TYR A 20 16.17 -12.58 -12.40
CA TYR A 20 15.05 -12.54 -11.47
C TYR A 20 15.43 -13.06 -10.07
N GLN A 21 16.24 -14.13 -10.02
CA GLN A 21 16.67 -14.77 -8.79
C GLN A 21 17.80 -14.03 -8.06
N THR A 22 18.69 -13.32 -8.77
CA THR A 22 19.70 -12.44 -8.16
C THR A 22 19.07 -11.13 -7.72
N ARG A 23 18.40 -11.13 -6.57
CA ARG A 23 17.98 -9.92 -5.86
C ARG A 23 18.52 -9.94 -4.44
N ASP A 24 19.30 -8.92 -4.10
CA ASP A 24 19.67 -8.66 -2.71
C ASP A 24 18.39 -8.41 -1.88
N PRO A 25 18.38 -8.81 -0.59
CA PRO A 25 17.24 -8.54 0.28
C PRO A 25 17.02 -7.03 0.41
N VAL A 26 15.93 -6.55 -0.19
CA VAL A 26 15.53 -5.13 -0.14
C VAL A 26 15.00 -4.76 1.25
N LEU A 27 14.47 -5.75 1.97
CA LEU A 27 13.90 -5.59 3.31
C LEU A 27 14.97 -5.30 4.35
N ARG A 28 14.66 -4.39 5.27
CA ARG A 28 15.50 -4.06 6.42
C ARG A 28 14.73 -4.24 7.72
N LEU A 29 15.48 -4.55 8.78
CA LEU A 29 14.93 -4.61 10.13
C LEU A 29 14.37 -3.24 10.54
N PRO A 30 13.22 -3.21 11.23
CA PRO A 30 12.61 -1.98 11.71
C PRO A 30 13.44 -1.36 12.83
N ASP A 31 13.46 -0.03 12.86
CA ASP A 31 14.02 0.78 13.92
C ASP A 31 12.86 1.42 14.70
N THR A 32 12.59 0.92 15.91
CA THR A 32 11.43 1.37 16.71
C THR A 32 11.53 2.81 17.21
N ALA A 33 12.70 3.45 17.09
CA ALA A 33 12.89 4.85 17.44
C ALA A 33 12.49 5.82 16.31
N LYS A 34 12.15 5.29 15.12
CA LYS A 34 11.84 6.09 13.94
C LYS A 34 10.39 6.01 13.53
N GLU A 35 9.92 7.10 12.94
CA GLU A 35 8.57 7.17 12.36
C GLU A 35 8.41 6.15 11.23
N PHE A 36 7.27 5.47 11.25
CA PHE A 36 6.88 4.56 10.18
C PHE A 36 6.11 5.30 9.10
N ILE A 37 6.25 4.82 7.86
CA ILE A 37 5.46 5.26 6.71
C ILE A 37 4.68 4.06 6.21
N LEU A 38 3.36 4.14 6.27
CA LEU A 38 2.46 3.13 5.71
C LEU A 38 1.97 3.63 4.35
N ARG A 39 2.26 2.88 3.29
CA ARG A 39 1.65 3.08 1.98
C ARG A 39 0.57 2.05 1.76
N THR A 40 -0.57 2.48 1.24
CA THR A 40 -1.65 1.56 0.88
C THR A 40 -2.08 1.82 -0.54
N ASP A 41 -2.63 0.79 -1.16
CA ASP A 41 -3.17 0.85 -2.51
C ASP A 41 -4.37 -0.11 -2.61
N ALA A 42 -5.38 0.28 -3.38
CA ALA A 42 -6.55 -0.54 -3.62
C ALA A 42 -6.84 -0.63 -5.12
N LEU A 43 -7.01 -1.86 -5.60
CA LEU A 43 -7.49 -2.16 -6.93
C LEU A 43 -8.76 -2.99 -6.85
N ASP A 44 -9.34 -3.26 -8.01
CA ASP A 44 -10.65 -3.91 -8.05
C ASP A 44 -10.66 -5.30 -7.43
N GLU A 45 -9.55 -6.02 -7.56
CA GLU A 45 -9.39 -7.42 -7.21
C GLU A 45 -8.59 -7.63 -5.93
N GLY A 46 -7.96 -6.59 -5.39
CA GLY A 46 -7.01 -6.73 -4.29
C GLY A 46 -6.64 -5.42 -3.62
N ILE A 47 -6.20 -5.53 -2.37
CA ILE A 47 -5.65 -4.44 -1.57
C ILE A 47 -4.22 -4.77 -1.17
N SER A 48 -3.40 -3.74 -1.04
CA SER A 48 -2.02 -3.89 -0.61
C SER A 48 -1.63 -2.81 0.41
N ALA A 49 -0.61 -3.15 1.20
CA ALA A 49 -0.02 -2.29 2.19
C ALA A 49 1.49 -2.54 2.28
N MET A 50 2.26 -1.46 2.39
CA MET A 50 3.70 -1.50 2.55
C MET A 50 4.10 -0.64 3.74
N LEU A 51 4.81 -1.27 4.68
CA LEU A 51 5.43 -0.58 5.80
C LEU A 51 6.86 -0.21 5.42
N MET A 52 7.21 1.05 5.61
CA MET A 52 8.51 1.62 5.27
C MET A 52 9.04 2.49 6.41
N GLN A 53 10.35 2.77 6.36
CA GLN A 53 11.01 3.74 7.22
C GLN A 53 12.08 4.50 6.47
N GLU A 54 12.38 5.72 6.91
CA GLU A 54 13.48 6.49 6.37
C GLU A 54 14.81 6.16 7.08
N ARG A 55 15.87 5.90 6.31
CA ARG A 55 17.22 5.71 6.86
C ARG A 55 18.25 6.43 5.99
N GLY A 56 18.85 7.50 6.53
CA GLY A 56 19.84 8.28 5.79
C GLY A 56 19.23 9.00 4.58
N GLY A 57 18.04 9.58 4.73
CA GLY A 57 17.37 10.36 3.69
C GLY A 57 16.74 9.54 2.56
N LYS A 58 16.65 8.21 2.70
CA LYS A 58 16.03 7.32 1.71
C LYS A 58 14.98 6.43 2.38
N PRO A 59 13.78 6.27 1.78
CA PRO A 59 12.79 5.32 2.27
C PRO A 59 13.24 3.89 1.96
N PHE A 60 13.08 2.99 2.93
CA PHE A 60 13.33 1.57 2.78
C PHE A 60 12.11 0.77 3.23
N PRO A 61 11.78 -0.33 2.53
CA PRO A 61 10.69 -1.21 2.93
C PRO A 61 11.10 -2.08 4.13
N VAL A 62 10.21 -2.15 5.10
CA VAL A 62 10.31 -3.03 6.27
C VAL A 62 9.50 -4.30 6.05
N SER A 63 8.28 -4.15 5.54
CA SER A 63 7.40 -5.27 5.27
C SER A 63 6.39 -4.93 4.18
N TYR A 64 5.97 -5.96 3.45
CA TYR A 64 4.91 -5.90 2.44
C TYR A 64 3.75 -6.80 2.85
N ALA A 65 2.54 -6.42 2.49
CA ALA A 65 1.37 -7.27 2.63
C ALA A 65 0.39 -6.98 1.49
N SER A 66 -0.22 -8.04 0.94
CA SER A 66 -1.34 -7.91 0.00
C SER A 66 -2.42 -8.94 0.33
N LYS A 67 -3.65 -8.64 -0.10
CA LYS A 67 -4.82 -9.51 0.06
C LYS A 67 -5.72 -9.38 -1.17
N LYS A 68 -6.09 -10.53 -1.74
CA LYS A 68 -7.11 -10.61 -2.79
C LYS A 68 -8.50 -10.37 -2.19
N LEU A 69 -9.27 -9.50 -2.82
CA LEU A 69 -10.68 -9.26 -2.49
C LEU A 69 -11.52 -10.35 -3.19
N SER A 70 -12.32 -11.08 -2.43
CA SER A 70 -13.30 -11.99 -3.01
C SER A 70 -14.44 -11.16 -3.58
N GLY A 71 -14.81 -11.37 -4.85
CA GLY A 71 -15.87 -10.62 -5.56
C GLY A 71 -17.27 -10.67 -4.96
N ALA A 72 -17.46 -11.31 -3.80
CA ALA A 72 -18.69 -11.27 -3.02
C ALA A 72 -18.94 -9.90 -2.37
N GLU A 73 -17.92 -9.05 -2.21
CA GLU A 73 -18.05 -7.75 -1.57
C GLU A 73 -17.98 -6.62 -2.62
N ASN A 74 -19.15 -6.15 -3.08
CA ASN A 74 -19.26 -5.00 -3.99
C ASN A 74 -18.95 -3.69 -3.24
N TYR A 75 -17.66 -3.38 -3.08
CA TYR A 75 -17.19 -2.10 -2.56
C TYR A 75 -17.10 -1.06 -3.67
N SER A 76 -17.52 0.16 -3.38
CA SER A 76 -17.16 1.33 -4.19
C SER A 76 -15.65 1.61 -4.10
N THR A 77 -15.08 2.31 -5.09
CA THR A 77 -13.65 2.68 -5.09
C THR A 77 -13.22 3.32 -3.78
N MET A 78 -14.02 4.27 -3.26
CA MET A 78 -13.76 4.93 -1.97
C MET A 78 -13.78 3.96 -0.78
N GLU A 79 -14.68 2.97 -0.79
CA GLU A 79 -14.69 1.94 0.26
C GLU A 79 -13.47 1.01 0.16
N LYS A 80 -13.01 0.67 -1.06
CA LYS A 80 -11.81 -0.17 -1.26
C LYS A 80 -10.57 0.53 -0.74
N GLU A 81 -10.42 1.83 -1.02
CA GLU A 81 -9.32 2.64 -0.51
C GLU A 81 -9.31 2.69 1.03
N CYS A 82 -10.46 2.98 1.64
CA CYS A 82 -10.57 3.01 3.10
C CYS A 82 -10.34 1.61 3.72
N LEU A 83 -10.83 0.56 3.05
CA LEU A 83 -10.58 -0.82 3.45
C LEU A 83 -9.09 -1.16 3.40
N ALA A 84 -8.37 -0.76 2.36
CA ALA A 84 -6.93 -0.98 2.23
C ALA A 84 -6.16 -0.33 3.39
N ILE A 85 -6.54 0.90 3.77
CA ILE A 85 -5.97 1.61 4.93
C ILE A 85 -6.20 0.85 6.22
N VAL A 86 -7.46 0.54 6.54
CA VAL A 86 -7.81 -0.15 7.80
C VAL A 86 -7.17 -1.53 7.86
N TRP A 87 -7.18 -2.25 6.74
CA TRP A 87 -6.57 -3.56 6.64
C TRP A 87 -5.04 -3.49 6.81
N GLY A 88 -4.39 -2.51 6.17
CA GLY A 88 -2.96 -2.27 6.31
C GLY A 88 -2.56 -1.95 7.74
N ILE A 89 -3.29 -1.06 8.41
CA ILE A 89 -3.05 -0.70 9.81
C ILE A 89 -3.23 -1.91 10.72
N LYS A 90 -4.31 -2.70 10.54
CA LYS A 90 -4.51 -3.94 11.30
C LYS A 90 -3.39 -4.95 11.06
N LYS A 91 -2.92 -5.06 9.82
CA LYS A 91 -1.85 -6.00 9.47
C LYS A 91 -0.53 -5.64 10.14
N PHE A 92 -0.27 -4.35 10.31
CA PHE A 92 0.95 -3.80 10.92
C PHE A 92 0.72 -3.22 12.32
N GLU A 93 -0.36 -3.61 13.00
CA GLU A 93 -0.78 -3.03 14.28
C GLU A 93 0.32 -3.13 15.34
N LEU A 94 1.04 -4.27 15.36
CA LEU A 94 2.18 -4.50 16.26
C LEU A 94 3.32 -3.47 16.11
N TYR A 95 3.45 -2.82 14.94
CA TYR A 95 4.44 -1.77 14.69
C TYR A 95 3.88 -0.36 14.89
N LEU A 96 2.59 -0.17 14.60
CA LEU A 96 1.97 1.16 14.53
C LEU A 96 1.30 1.57 15.84
N GLN A 97 0.92 0.62 16.69
CA GLN A 97 0.21 0.90 17.92
C GLN A 97 1.09 1.68 18.91
N GLY A 98 0.59 2.83 19.36
CA GLY A 98 1.31 3.72 20.28
C GLY A 98 2.43 4.55 19.63
N MET A 99 2.62 4.43 18.31
CA MET A 99 3.58 5.22 17.55
C MET A 99 2.87 6.24 16.66
N LYS A 100 3.56 7.36 16.39
CA LYS A 100 3.17 8.27 15.31
C LYS A 100 3.65 7.70 13.99
N PHE A 101 2.82 7.75 12.97
CA PHE A 101 3.18 7.30 11.63
C PHE A 101 2.50 8.11 10.55
N VAL A 102 3.08 8.06 9.35
CA VAL A 102 2.56 8.72 8.16
C VAL A 102 1.84 7.69 7.31
N LEU A 103 0.57 7.96 6.99
CA LEU A 103 -0.18 7.21 6.00
C LEU A 103 -0.10 7.92 4.65
N GLN A 104 0.46 7.25 3.65
CA GLN A 104 0.54 7.74 2.28
C GLN A 104 -0.44 6.99 1.38
N THR A 105 -1.37 7.73 0.79
CA THR A 105 -2.37 7.23 -0.18
C THR A 105 -2.42 8.16 -1.38
N ASP A 106 -2.72 7.63 -2.56
CA ASP A 106 -2.94 8.41 -3.78
C ASP A 106 -4.35 9.01 -3.86
N HIS A 107 -5.28 8.56 -3.01
CA HIS A 107 -6.67 8.99 -3.02
C HIS A 107 -6.94 10.18 -2.08
N LYS A 108 -6.96 11.39 -2.66
CA LYS A 108 -7.18 12.68 -1.97
C LYS A 108 -8.40 12.74 -1.03
N PRO A 109 -9.57 12.15 -1.34
CA PRO A 109 -10.76 12.22 -0.49
C PRO A 109 -10.58 11.75 0.96
N LEU A 110 -9.55 10.95 1.26
CA LEU A 110 -9.25 10.46 2.61
C LEU A 110 -8.56 11.53 3.50
N THR A 111 -8.06 12.62 2.92
CA THR A 111 -7.60 13.78 3.73
C THR A 111 -8.76 14.45 4.48
N TYR A 112 -9.99 14.26 4.01
CA TYR A 112 -11.21 14.80 4.62
C TYR A 112 -11.88 13.83 5.62
N LEU A 113 -11.19 12.76 6.04
CA LEU A 113 -11.73 11.80 7.02
C LEU A 113 -12.20 12.46 8.31
N ASN A 114 -11.58 13.57 8.70
CA ASN A 114 -11.95 14.31 9.91
C ASN A 114 -13.08 15.33 9.71
N SER A 115 -13.43 15.69 8.47
CA SER A 115 -14.38 16.77 8.17
C SER A 115 -15.67 16.32 7.49
N ALA A 116 -15.72 15.10 6.95
CA ALA A 116 -16.87 14.63 6.19
C ALA A 116 -17.97 14.04 7.08
N LYS A 117 -19.22 14.47 6.87
CA LYS A 117 -20.42 13.78 7.36
C LYS A 117 -20.63 12.51 6.53
N PHE A 118 -20.07 11.39 6.97
CA PHE A 118 -20.22 10.13 6.26
C PHE A 118 -21.66 9.62 6.32
N VAL A 119 -22.27 9.43 5.16
CA VAL A 119 -23.58 8.75 5.02
C VAL A 119 -23.41 7.22 5.12
N ASN A 120 -22.20 6.71 4.85
CA ASN A 120 -21.90 5.28 4.87
C ASN A 120 -21.44 4.80 6.27
N ASN A 121 -22.25 3.97 6.91
CA ASN A 121 -21.98 3.38 8.22
C ASN A 121 -20.68 2.56 8.29
N ARG A 122 -20.23 1.95 7.18
CA ARG A 122 -18.97 1.18 7.16
C ARG A 122 -17.76 2.09 7.31
N ILE A 123 -17.72 3.14 6.49
CA ILE A 123 -16.65 4.15 6.53
C ILE A 123 -16.61 4.81 7.90
N MET A 124 -17.76 5.11 8.50
CA MET A 124 -17.82 5.67 9.87
C MET A 124 -17.15 4.76 10.90
N ARG A 125 -17.41 3.44 10.88
CA ARG A 125 -16.76 2.48 11.79
C ARG A 125 -15.25 2.42 11.57
N TRP A 126 -14.81 2.51 10.32
CA TRP A 126 -13.40 2.54 9.96
C TRP A 126 -12.73 3.82 10.45
N VAL A 127 -13.35 4.98 10.27
CA VAL A 127 -12.84 6.26 10.80
C VAL A 127 -12.72 6.23 12.31
N MET A 128 -13.73 5.72 13.03
CA MET A 128 -13.65 5.55 14.48
C MET A 128 -12.49 4.64 14.91
N TYR A 129 -12.19 3.60 14.13
CA TYR A 129 -11.04 2.75 14.39
C TYR A 129 -9.72 3.49 14.16
N LEU A 130 -9.63 4.30 13.10
CA LEU A 130 -8.44 5.10 12.78
C LEU A 130 -8.14 6.16 13.84
N GLN A 131 -9.15 6.68 14.54
CA GLN A 131 -8.98 7.64 15.64
C GLN A 131 -8.20 7.10 16.84
N ASN A 132 -8.07 5.78 16.97
CA ASN A 132 -7.23 5.17 18.02
C ASN A 132 -5.73 5.28 17.73
N PHE A 133 -5.35 5.75 16.54
CA PHE A 133 -3.97 5.84 16.08
C PHE A 133 -3.57 7.31 15.84
N ASP A 134 -2.32 7.63 16.14
CA ASP A 134 -1.73 8.94 15.83
C ASP A 134 -1.18 8.94 14.39
N VAL A 135 -2.10 9.08 13.43
CA VAL A 135 -1.81 8.98 12.00
C VAL A 135 -1.81 10.36 11.31
N ARG A 136 -0.72 10.67 10.60
CA ARG A 136 -0.65 11.81 9.68
C ARG A 136 -0.94 11.34 8.26
N VAL A 137 -2.05 11.79 7.68
CA VAL A 137 -2.43 11.42 6.30
C VAL A 137 -1.77 12.37 5.29
N GLU A 138 -1.05 11.80 4.34
CA GLU A 138 -0.40 12.51 3.23
C GLU A 138 -0.88 11.95 1.90
N SER A 139 -1.25 12.84 0.97
CA SER A 139 -1.57 12.43 -0.39
C SER A 139 -0.30 12.43 -1.24
N ILE A 140 0.04 11.28 -1.82
CA ILE A 140 1.15 11.13 -2.76
C ILE A 140 0.63 11.00 -4.19
N LYS A 141 1.47 11.28 -5.19
CA LYS A 141 1.11 10.95 -6.58
C LYS A 141 1.17 9.44 -6.75
N GLY A 142 0.24 8.86 -7.52
CA GLY A 142 0.26 7.43 -7.82
C GLY A 142 1.59 6.94 -8.43
N SER A 143 2.28 7.81 -9.18
CA SER A 143 3.63 7.53 -9.71
C SER A 143 4.68 7.24 -8.63
N ASP A 144 4.49 7.75 -7.43
CA ASP A 144 5.43 7.60 -6.31
C ASP A 144 5.05 6.40 -5.43
N ASN A 145 3.87 5.78 -5.66
CA ASN A 145 3.34 4.62 -4.92
C ASN A 145 3.72 3.26 -5.56
N VAL A 146 4.83 3.21 -6.32
CA VAL A 146 5.18 2.08 -7.21
C VAL A 146 5.11 0.71 -6.54
N GLY A 147 5.59 0.55 -5.31
CA GLY A 147 5.64 -0.78 -4.71
C GLY A 147 4.32 -1.26 -4.10
N ALA A 148 3.43 -0.37 -3.65
CA ALA A 148 2.10 -0.78 -3.19
C ALA A 148 1.21 -1.09 -4.41
N ASP A 149 1.28 -0.24 -5.43
CA ASP A 149 0.64 -0.43 -6.75
C ASP A 149 1.10 -1.74 -7.42
N PHE A 150 2.40 -2.08 -7.36
CA PHE A 150 2.86 -3.37 -7.88
C PHE A 150 2.21 -4.55 -7.16
N LEU A 151 2.06 -4.48 -5.83
CA LEU A 151 1.53 -5.59 -5.03
C LEU A 151 0.02 -5.78 -5.18
N SER A 152 -0.73 -4.71 -5.42
CA SER A 152 -2.15 -4.80 -5.71
C SER A 152 -2.39 -5.41 -7.11
N ARG A 153 -1.53 -5.08 -8.10
CA ARG A 153 -1.62 -5.60 -9.49
C ARG A 153 -1.21 -7.07 -9.65
N VAL A 154 -0.27 -7.58 -8.86
CA VAL A 154 0.20 -8.98 -8.96
C VAL A 154 -0.89 -10.01 -8.60
N CYS A 155 -2.02 -9.58 -8.06
CA CYS A 155 -3.16 -10.44 -7.79
C CYS A 155 -4.06 -10.74 -9.02
N GLU A 156 -3.75 -10.16 -10.20
CA GLU A 156 -4.29 -10.54 -11.52
C GLU A 156 -3.79 -11.94 -11.97
#